data_AF-A0AAE7YNC4-F1
#
_entry.id   AF-A0AAE7YNC4-F1
#
_cell.length_a   1.000
_cell.length_b   1.000
_cell.length_c   1.000
_cell.angle_alpha   90.00
_cell.angle_beta   90.00
_cell.angle_gamma   90.00
#
_symmetry.space_group_name_H-M   'P 1'
#
loop_
_entity.id
_entity.type
_entity.pdbx_description
1 polymer ?
#
loop_
_entity_poly.entity_id
_entity_poly.type
_entity_poly.pdbx_seq_one_letter_code
_entity_poly.pdbx_strand_id
1 'polypeptide(L)'
;MKVEKIDVLSFVLTDLERLDPVRVMIENYEPGKGRVTITCYGKAWTAAWFAMGGDDVQTFIKRVSNDYLIGCLDPQLLSTVDDDNDANLLFVKSEIIKLRREKEIDAEQARNMWDEAENADDVKESCCCFGVGNELLSLFGDDPWYAGWPTVPNPRYQYLERIVNAVRDGLKALDDQAREAVG
;
A
#
# COMPACT_ATOMS: atom_id res chain seq x y z
N MET A 1 12.86 39.18 7.81
CA MET A 1 13.02 38.02 6.90
C MET A 1 14.42 37.48 7.09
N LYS A 2 14.57 36.20 7.43
CA LYS A 2 15.86 35.52 7.51
C LYS A 2 15.92 34.53 6.34
N VAL A 3 17.01 34.55 5.58
CA VAL A 3 17.25 33.66 4.44
C VAL A 3 18.38 32.73 4.84
N GLU A 4 18.15 31.43 4.71
CA GLU A 4 19.17 30.41 4.96
C GLU A 4 19.32 29.56 3.70
N LYS A 5 20.58 29.26 3.36
CA LYS A 5 20.92 28.35 2.28
C LYS A 5 21.14 26.97 2.87
N ILE A 6 20.56 25.96 2.24
CA ILE A 6 20.77 24.55 2.59
C ILE A 6 21.41 23.82 1.42
N ASP A 7 22.26 22.85 1.73
CA ASP A 7 22.81 21.94 0.74
C ASP A 7 21.88 20.73 0.58
N VAL A 8 21.69 20.30 -0.66
CA VAL A 8 20.77 19.22 -1.03
C VAL A 8 21.52 18.18 -1.83
N LEU A 9 21.46 16.92 -1.38
CA LEU A 9 21.88 15.80 -2.23
C LEU A 9 20.75 15.52 -3.21
N SER A 10 21.03 15.66 -4.51
CA SER A 10 20.07 15.29 -5.54
C SER A 10 20.71 14.42 -6.61
N PHE A 11 20.00 13.38 -7.00
CA PHE A 11 20.43 12.45 -8.04
C PHE A 11 19.22 11.90 -8.79
N VAL A 12 19.48 11.34 -9.98
CA VAL A 12 18.48 10.71 -10.84
C VAL A 12 18.95 9.30 -11.16
N LEU A 13 18.03 8.35 -11.04
CA LEU A 13 18.24 6.97 -11.43
C LEU A 13 17.54 6.76 -12.78
N THR A 14 18.30 6.33 -13.79
CA THR A 14 17.81 5.99 -15.13
C THR A 14 18.04 4.50 -15.40
N ASP A 15 17.52 4.01 -16.54
CA ASP A 15 17.74 2.64 -17.00
C ASP A 15 17.27 1.57 -16.00
N LEU A 16 16.20 1.88 -15.26
CA LEU A 16 15.56 0.98 -14.30
C LEU A 16 14.55 0.07 -14.98
N GLU A 17 14.52 -1.20 -14.62
CA GLU A 17 13.54 -2.14 -15.15
C GLU A 17 12.13 -1.78 -14.66
N ARG A 18 11.20 -1.51 -15.60
CA ARG A 18 9.78 -1.23 -15.33
C ARG A 18 9.53 -0.04 -14.39
N LEU A 19 10.42 0.94 -14.38
CA LEU A 19 10.27 2.21 -13.68
C LEU A 19 10.68 3.37 -14.59
N ASP A 20 9.90 4.44 -14.55
CA ASP A 20 10.34 5.74 -15.08
C ASP A 20 11.53 6.27 -14.28
N PRO A 21 12.31 7.23 -14.85
CA PRO A 21 13.41 7.84 -14.13
C PRO A 21 13.00 8.34 -12.74
N VAL A 22 13.71 7.88 -11.71
CA VAL A 22 13.44 8.23 -10.31
C VAL A 22 14.38 9.35 -9.91
N ARG A 23 13.83 10.52 -9.61
CA ARG A 23 14.60 11.66 -9.11
C ARG A 23 14.43 11.78 -7.60
N VAL A 24 15.54 11.90 -6.91
CA VAL A 24 15.62 11.95 -5.45
C VAL A 24 16.26 13.25 -5.02
N MET A 25 15.70 13.86 -3.98
CA MET A 25 16.24 15.03 -3.30
C MET A 25 16.24 14.74 -1.79
N ILE A 26 17.41 14.82 -1.17
CA ILE A 26 17.63 14.58 0.26
C ILE A 26 18.19 15.84 0.90
N GLU A 27 17.55 16.26 1.98
CA GLU A 27 17.89 17.42 2.77
C GLU A 27 18.15 16.98 4.21
N ASN A 28 19.41 17.12 4.65
CA ASN A 28 19.78 16.90 6.05
C ASN A 28 19.76 18.26 6.76
N TYR A 29 18.85 18.44 7.71
CA TYR A 29 18.70 19.70 8.43
C TYR A 29 19.70 19.82 9.58
N GLU A 30 19.81 18.77 10.38
CA GLU A 30 20.77 18.59 11.47
C GLU A 30 20.87 17.09 11.81
N PRO A 31 21.83 16.63 12.62
CA PRO A 31 21.95 15.21 12.95
C PRO A 31 20.63 14.62 13.47
N GLY A 32 20.17 13.54 12.82
CA GLY A 32 18.89 12.91 13.14
C GLY A 32 17.64 13.58 12.56
N LYS A 33 17.76 14.66 11.78
CA LYS A 33 16.61 15.37 11.19
C LYS A 33 16.82 15.69 9.71
N GLY A 34 15.81 15.41 8.90
CA GLY A 34 15.87 15.68 7.48
C GLY A 34 14.61 15.31 6.73
N ARG A 35 14.69 15.43 5.42
CA ARG A 35 13.59 15.19 4.48
C ARG A 35 14.11 14.50 3.23
N VAL A 36 13.25 13.66 2.65
CA VAL A 36 13.42 13.15 1.29
C VAL A 36 12.21 13.55 0.45
N THR A 37 12.46 13.89 -0.80
CA THR A 37 11.45 13.99 -1.85
C THR A 37 11.84 13.09 -3.00
N ILE A 38 10.95 12.18 -3.38
CA ILE A 38 11.13 11.24 -4.48
C ILE A 38 10.08 11.57 -5.54
N THR A 39 10.50 11.66 -6.80
CA THR A 39 9.60 11.89 -7.93
C THR A 39 9.79 10.83 -9.00
N CYS A 40 8.69 10.33 -9.53
CA CYS A 40 8.65 9.31 -10.59
C CYS A 40 7.28 9.37 -11.27
N TYR A 41 7.24 9.29 -12.62
CA TYR A 41 6.02 9.33 -13.43
C TYR A 41 5.00 10.43 -13.03
N GLY A 42 5.45 11.68 -12.94
CA GLY A 42 4.59 12.82 -12.60
C GLY A 42 4.04 12.83 -11.16
N LYS A 43 4.42 11.86 -10.32
CA LYS A 43 4.09 11.80 -8.90
C LYS A 43 5.29 12.22 -8.04
N ALA A 44 4.98 12.72 -6.85
CA ALA A 44 5.96 13.09 -5.84
C ALA A 44 5.54 12.53 -4.48
N TRP A 45 6.50 11.98 -3.75
CA TRP A 45 6.34 11.52 -2.38
C TRP A 45 7.38 12.22 -1.51
N THR A 46 6.93 12.77 -0.39
CA THR A 46 7.79 13.50 0.53
C THR A 46 7.60 12.95 1.93
N ALA A 47 8.70 12.59 2.58
CA ALA A 47 8.72 12.19 3.97
C ALA A 47 9.78 13.01 4.72
N ALA A 48 9.47 13.37 5.97
CA ALA A 48 10.38 14.09 6.84
C ALA A 48 10.45 13.39 8.20
N TRP A 49 11.65 13.36 8.75
CA TRP A 49 11.92 12.77 10.05
C TRP A 49 12.66 13.78 10.91
N PHE A 50 12.28 13.84 12.18
CA PHE A 50 12.86 14.78 13.16
C PHE A 50 13.48 14.06 14.37
N ALA A 51 13.58 12.73 14.30
CA ALA A 51 14.11 11.87 15.36
C ALA A 51 14.68 10.55 14.79
N MET A 52 15.70 10.62 13.93
CA MET A 52 16.34 9.44 13.30
C MET A 52 17.49 8.85 14.14
N GLY A 53 17.62 9.21 15.42
CA GLY A 53 18.65 8.66 16.31
C GLY A 53 20.08 9.14 16.02
N GLY A 54 20.22 10.26 15.30
CA GLY A 54 21.52 10.83 14.89
C GLY A 54 21.94 10.46 13.46
N ASP A 55 21.26 9.49 12.83
CA ASP A 55 21.48 9.15 11.42
C ASP A 55 21.20 10.34 10.50
N ASP A 56 21.91 10.42 9.37
CA ASP A 56 21.46 11.20 8.21
C ASP A 56 20.34 10.45 7.46
N VAL A 57 19.63 11.16 6.58
CA VAL A 57 18.49 10.59 5.84
C VAL A 57 18.93 9.41 4.97
N GLN A 58 20.12 9.45 4.38
CA GLN A 58 20.64 8.39 3.52
C GLN A 58 20.81 7.08 4.31
N THR A 59 21.47 7.17 5.47
CA THR A 59 21.70 6.05 6.39
C THR A 59 20.39 5.51 6.93
N PHE A 60 19.48 6.41 7.30
CA PHE A 60 18.17 6.05 7.79
C PHE A 60 17.36 5.24 6.75
N ILE A 61 17.25 5.73 5.51
CA ILE A 61 16.54 5.04 4.41
C ILE A 61 17.14 3.65 4.12
N LYS A 62 18.48 3.51 4.17
CA LYS A 62 19.15 2.22 3.97
C LYS A 62 18.84 1.22 5.09
N ARG A 63 18.56 1.69 6.31
CA ARG A 63 18.37 0.86 7.52
C ARG A 63 16.93 0.41 7.75
N VAL A 64 15.93 1.26 7.47
CA VAL A 64 14.52 0.96 7.80
C VAL A 64 13.82 0.11 6.73
N SER A 65 12.72 -0.55 7.12
CA SER A 65 11.93 -1.40 6.21
C SER A 65 11.19 -0.59 5.15
N ASN A 66 10.85 -1.25 4.04
CA ASN A 66 10.01 -0.67 2.99
C ASN A 66 8.64 -0.28 3.54
N ASP A 67 8.02 -1.13 4.37
CA ASP A 67 6.71 -0.85 4.95
C ASP A 67 6.69 0.46 5.75
N TYR A 68 7.74 0.70 6.54
CA TYR A 68 7.87 1.94 7.28
C TYR A 68 8.03 3.15 6.36
N LEU A 69 8.89 3.05 5.34
CA LEU A 69 9.13 4.15 4.39
C LEU A 69 7.88 4.46 3.58
N ILE A 70 7.21 3.44 3.05
CA ILE A 70 5.97 3.57 2.29
C ILE A 70 4.90 4.21 3.17
N GLY A 71 4.73 3.75 4.42
CA GLY A 71 3.79 4.37 5.36
C GLY A 71 4.10 5.84 5.69
N CYS A 72 5.34 6.28 5.56
CA CYS A 72 5.71 7.70 5.70
C CYS A 72 5.50 8.51 4.41
N LEU A 73 5.66 7.87 3.24
CA LEU A 73 5.57 8.50 1.92
C LEU A 73 4.13 8.59 1.40
N ASP A 74 3.30 7.58 1.68
CA ASP A 74 1.89 7.49 1.33
C ASP A 74 1.12 6.76 2.45
N PRO A 75 0.73 7.47 3.53
CA PRO A 75 0.14 6.85 4.72
C PRO A 75 -1.20 6.15 4.49
N GLN A 76 -1.89 6.46 3.39
CA GLN A 76 -3.17 5.84 3.02
C GLN A 76 -2.98 4.62 2.12
N LEU A 77 -1.75 4.31 1.71
CA LEU A 77 -1.46 3.21 0.81
C LEU A 77 -1.34 1.90 1.57
N LEU A 78 -2.38 1.08 1.45
CA LEU A 78 -2.41 -0.26 2.02
C LEU A 78 -1.57 -1.24 1.20
N SER A 79 -0.94 -2.21 1.86
CA SER A 79 -0.14 -3.26 1.20
C SER A 79 -0.99 -4.29 0.46
N THR A 80 -2.25 -4.43 0.85
CA THR A 80 -3.26 -5.25 0.18
C THR A 80 -4.51 -4.43 -0.13
N VAL A 81 -5.28 -4.90 -1.11
CA VAL A 81 -6.60 -4.39 -1.47
C VAL A 81 -7.55 -5.59 -1.58
N ASP A 82 -8.85 -5.31 -1.60
CA ASP A 82 -9.85 -6.34 -1.90
C ASP A 82 -9.52 -7.04 -3.22
N ASP A 83 -9.74 -8.35 -3.24
CA ASP A 83 -9.65 -9.15 -4.46
C ASP A 83 -10.83 -8.83 -5.40
N ASP A 84 -10.79 -9.43 -6.59
CA ASP A 84 -11.84 -9.25 -7.58
C ASP A 84 -13.22 -9.79 -7.14
N ASN A 85 -14.26 -9.40 -7.89
CA ASN A 85 -15.63 -9.77 -7.58
C ASN A 85 -15.84 -11.29 -7.65
N ASP A 86 -15.08 -12.01 -8.48
CA ASP A 86 -15.18 -13.47 -8.60
C ASP A 86 -14.67 -14.16 -7.32
N ALA A 87 -13.53 -13.72 -6.77
CA ALA A 87 -13.02 -14.18 -5.49
C ALA A 87 -13.99 -13.86 -4.34
N ASN A 88 -14.54 -12.64 -4.32
CA ASN A 88 -15.55 -12.22 -3.35
C ASN A 88 -16.83 -13.08 -3.45
N LEU A 89 -17.26 -13.43 -4.67
CA LEU A 89 -18.42 -14.29 -4.90
C LEU A 89 -18.19 -15.71 -4.39
N LEU A 90 -17.01 -16.27 -4.63
CA LEU A 90 -16.63 -17.59 -4.09
C LEU A 90 -16.64 -17.58 -2.54
N PHE A 91 -16.15 -16.51 -1.94
CA PHE A 91 -16.17 -16.34 -0.49
C PHE A 91 -17.60 -16.29 0.05
N VAL A 92 -18.46 -15.45 -0.52
CA VAL A 92 -19.89 -15.35 -0.15
C VAL A 92 -20.61 -16.70 -0.29
N LYS A 93 -20.42 -17.39 -1.41
CA LYS A 93 -20.99 -18.73 -1.63
C LYS A 93 -20.53 -19.75 -0.59
N SER A 94 -19.27 -19.66 -0.16
CA SER A 94 -18.74 -20.56 0.88
C SER A 94 -19.41 -20.33 2.24
N GLU A 95 -19.71 -19.08 2.61
CA GLU A 95 -20.39 -18.74 3.86
C GLU A 95 -21.88 -19.11 3.82
N ILE A 96 -22.57 -18.92 2.68
CA ILE A 96 -23.95 -19.42 2.50
C ILE A 96 -23.99 -20.95 2.74
N ILE A 97 -23.06 -21.70 2.15
CA ILE A 97 -22.97 -23.16 2.33
C ILE A 97 -22.73 -23.51 3.80
N LYS A 98 -21.87 -22.78 4.49
CA LYS A 98 -21.54 -23.01 5.90
C LYS A 98 -22.76 -22.77 6.80
N LEU A 99 -23.42 -21.61 6.69
CA LEU A 99 -24.64 -21.32 7.45
C LEU A 99 -25.75 -22.35 7.18
N ARG A 100 -25.88 -22.81 5.93
CA ARG A 100 -26.85 -23.87 5.58
C ARG A 100 -26.52 -25.20 6.26
N ARG A 101 -25.24 -25.57 6.36
CA ARG A 101 -24.78 -26.79 7.07
C ARG A 101 -25.00 -26.69 8.57
N GLU A 102 -24.82 -25.50 9.13
CA GLU A 102 -25.04 -25.20 10.54
C GLU A 102 -26.53 -25.05 10.90
N LYS A 103 -27.41 -24.98 9.88
CA LYS A 103 -28.87 -24.79 9.99
C LYS A 103 -29.28 -23.43 10.56
N GLU A 104 -28.40 -22.43 10.43
CA GLU A 104 -28.70 -21.03 10.73
C GLU A 104 -29.65 -20.42 9.69
N ILE A 105 -29.61 -20.94 8.46
CA ILE A 105 -30.53 -20.58 7.38
C ILE A 105 -31.21 -21.81 6.77
N ASP A 106 -32.42 -21.64 6.26
CA ASP A 106 -33.16 -22.68 5.57
C ASP A 106 -32.75 -22.84 4.08
N ALA A 107 -33.41 -23.76 3.36
CA ALA A 107 -33.08 -24.02 1.97
C ALA A 107 -33.53 -22.91 1.01
N GLU A 108 -34.61 -22.20 1.35
CA GLU A 108 -35.17 -21.12 0.53
C GLU A 108 -34.30 -19.88 0.69
N GLN A 109 -33.97 -19.49 1.93
CA GLN A 109 -33.05 -18.40 2.24
C GLN A 109 -31.68 -18.61 1.58
N ALA A 110 -31.10 -19.82 1.71
CA ALA A 110 -29.83 -20.12 1.07
C ALA A 110 -29.89 -20.01 -0.46
N ARG A 111 -31.03 -20.36 -1.07
CA ARG A 111 -31.22 -20.25 -2.52
C ARG A 111 -31.35 -18.81 -2.96
N ASN A 112 -32.13 -18.00 -2.25
CA ASN A 112 -32.30 -16.58 -2.52
C ASN A 112 -30.98 -15.82 -2.40
N MET A 113 -30.25 -16.00 -1.30
CA MET A 113 -28.92 -15.42 -1.10
C MET A 113 -27.94 -15.84 -2.21
N TRP A 114 -27.98 -17.10 -2.63
CA TRP A 114 -27.12 -17.59 -3.71
C TRP A 114 -27.43 -16.90 -5.04
N ASP A 115 -28.71 -16.83 -5.41
CA ASP A 115 -29.15 -16.21 -6.65
C ASP A 115 -28.90 -14.70 -6.63
N GLU A 116 -29.06 -14.03 -5.48
CA GLU A 116 -28.72 -12.60 -5.31
C GLU A 116 -27.22 -12.36 -5.50
N ALA A 117 -26.37 -13.19 -4.89
CA ALA A 117 -24.92 -13.08 -5.02
C ALA A 117 -24.44 -13.29 -6.47
N GLU A 118 -25.03 -14.23 -7.21
CA GLU A 118 -24.68 -14.47 -8.62
C GLU A 118 -25.07 -13.33 -9.57
N ASN A 119 -26.10 -12.56 -9.21
CA ASN A 119 -26.58 -11.44 -10.03
C ASN A 119 -26.00 -10.08 -9.60
N ALA A 120 -25.16 -10.04 -8.57
CA ALA A 120 -24.55 -8.81 -8.07
C ALA A 120 -23.37 -8.36 -8.93
N ASP A 121 -23.40 -7.09 -9.38
CA ASP A 121 -22.26 -6.45 -10.06
C ASP A 121 -21.06 -6.31 -9.11
N ASP A 122 -21.32 -5.96 -7.84
CA ASP A 122 -20.37 -5.99 -6.73
C ASP A 122 -21.03 -6.72 -5.55
N VAL A 123 -20.59 -7.95 -5.34
CA VAL A 123 -21.15 -8.82 -4.29
C VAL A 123 -20.74 -8.33 -2.90
N LYS A 124 -19.55 -7.72 -2.77
CA LYS A 124 -19.09 -7.16 -1.50
C LYS A 124 -19.93 -5.95 -1.13
N GLU A 125 -20.16 -5.03 -2.07
CA GLU A 125 -21.06 -3.91 -1.87
C GLU A 125 -22.46 -4.40 -1.48
N SER A 126 -22.97 -5.43 -2.16
CA SER A 126 -24.27 -6.02 -1.84
C SER A 126 -24.33 -6.58 -0.42
N CYS A 127 -23.27 -7.23 0.07
CA CYS A 127 -23.22 -7.70 1.47
C CYS A 127 -23.01 -6.56 2.49
N CYS A 128 -22.39 -5.46 2.09
CA CYS A 128 -21.89 -4.43 2.99
C CYS A 128 -22.73 -3.15 3.06
N CYS A 129 -23.55 -2.87 2.04
CA CYS A 129 -24.34 -1.65 1.92
C CYS A 129 -25.82 -1.93 2.09
N PHE A 130 -26.46 -1.27 3.07
CA PHE A 130 -27.89 -1.39 3.40
C PHE A 130 -28.81 -0.93 2.24
N GLY A 131 -28.98 -1.78 1.23
CA GLY A 131 -30.05 -1.69 0.24
C GLY A 131 -31.34 -2.28 0.81
N VAL A 132 -32.50 -1.68 0.51
CA VAL A 132 -33.79 -2.21 0.95
C VAL A 132 -34.06 -3.56 0.25
N GLY A 133 -34.23 -4.63 1.03
CA GLY A 133 -34.68 -5.94 0.53
C GLY A 133 -33.57 -6.93 0.17
N ASN A 134 -32.32 -6.66 0.53
CA ASN A 134 -31.18 -7.52 0.25
C ASN A 134 -31.00 -8.59 1.35
N GLU A 135 -31.10 -9.87 0.99
CA GLU A 135 -30.97 -10.97 1.96
C GLU A 135 -29.51 -11.16 2.40
N LEU A 136 -28.54 -10.80 1.55
CA LEU A 136 -27.10 -10.88 1.83
C LEU A 136 -26.66 -9.94 2.96
N LEU A 137 -27.43 -8.92 3.32
CA LEU A 137 -27.14 -8.04 4.46
C LEU A 137 -27.03 -8.80 5.79
N SER A 138 -27.74 -9.91 5.90
CA SER A 138 -27.74 -10.74 7.11
C SER A 138 -26.63 -11.79 7.12
N LEU A 139 -25.91 -11.96 6.00
CA LEU A 139 -24.97 -13.07 5.80
C LEU A 139 -23.79 -13.05 6.80
N PHE A 140 -23.26 -11.87 7.10
CA PHE A 140 -22.08 -11.70 7.93
C PHE A 140 -22.37 -11.07 9.31
N GLY A 141 -23.66 -10.94 9.67
CA GLY A 141 -24.07 -10.27 10.90
C GLY A 141 -23.85 -8.75 10.86
N ASP A 142 -23.44 -8.17 11.98
CA ASP A 142 -23.44 -6.71 12.19
C ASP A 142 -22.27 -5.97 11.50
N ASP A 143 -21.17 -6.66 11.18
CA ASP A 143 -19.93 -6.06 10.66
C ASP A 143 -19.43 -6.74 9.36
N PRO A 144 -20.22 -6.74 8.27
CA PRO A 144 -19.87 -7.41 7.01
C PRO A 144 -18.57 -6.90 6.38
N TRP A 145 -18.20 -5.64 6.65
CA TRP A 145 -16.94 -5.04 6.18
C TRP A 145 -15.69 -5.73 6.73
N TYR A 146 -15.78 -6.39 7.89
CA TYR A 146 -14.66 -7.03 8.57
C TYR A 146 -14.73 -8.56 8.53
N ALA A 147 -15.53 -9.13 7.64
CA ALA A 147 -15.74 -10.58 7.50
C ALA A 147 -14.49 -11.37 7.04
N GLY A 148 -13.36 -10.71 6.78
CA GLY A 148 -12.16 -11.34 6.26
C GLY A 148 -12.23 -11.62 4.76
N TRP A 149 -12.73 -10.65 3.99
CA TRP A 149 -12.81 -10.72 2.53
C TRP A 149 -11.46 -11.11 1.90
N PRO A 150 -11.49 -11.84 0.76
CA PRO A 150 -10.31 -12.09 -0.03
C PRO A 150 -9.56 -10.80 -0.36
N THR A 151 -8.24 -10.84 -0.25
CA THR A 151 -7.38 -9.68 -0.57
C THR A 151 -6.18 -10.10 -1.40
N VAL A 152 -5.71 -9.18 -2.23
CA VAL A 152 -4.53 -9.35 -3.08
C VAL A 152 -3.49 -8.26 -2.80
N PRO A 153 -2.20 -8.50 -3.11
CA PRO A 153 -1.19 -7.47 -3.03
C PRO A 153 -1.57 -6.22 -3.84
N ASN A 154 -1.45 -5.04 -3.23
CA ASN A 154 -1.81 -3.79 -3.87
C ASN A 154 -0.76 -3.41 -4.95
N PRO A 155 -1.12 -3.34 -6.24
CA PRO A 155 -0.17 -3.00 -7.31
C PRO A 155 0.47 -1.62 -7.13
N ARG A 156 -0.26 -0.67 -6.52
CA ARG A 156 0.28 0.68 -6.21
C ARG A 156 1.33 0.62 -5.10
N TYR A 157 1.12 -0.22 -4.10
CA TYR A 157 2.09 -0.46 -3.04
C TYR A 157 3.37 -1.10 -3.61
N GLN A 158 3.23 -2.16 -4.41
CA GLN A 158 4.35 -2.80 -5.09
C GLN A 158 5.09 -1.86 -6.04
N TYR A 159 4.41 -0.90 -6.64
CA TYR A 159 5.05 0.13 -7.45
C TYR A 159 5.92 1.07 -6.60
N LEU A 160 5.39 1.59 -5.50
CA LEU A 160 6.15 2.45 -4.59
C LEU A 160 7.29 1.68 -3.91
N GLU A 161 7.09 0.41 -3.60
CA GLU A 161 8.14 -0.47 -3.08
C GLU A 161 9.32 -0.60 -4.05
N ARG A 162 9.07 -0.80 -5.35
CA ARG A 162 10.11 -0.82 -6.37
C ARG A 162 10.88 0.50 -6.44
N ILE A 163 10.19 1.63 -6.32
CA ILE A 163 10.81 2.96 -6.25
C ILE A 163 11.72 3.06 -5.01
N VAL A 164 11.23 2.68 -3.84
CA VAL A 164 12.02 2.72 -2.59
C VAL A 164 13.26 1.83 -2.68
N ASN A 165 13.12 0.63 -3.26
CA ASN A 165 14.25 -0.27 -3.51
C ASN A 165 15.27 0.37 -4.45
N ALA A 166 14.82 0.94 -5.58
CA ALA A 166 15.70 1.64 -6.51
C ALA A 166 16.44 2.81 -5.84
N VAL A 167 15.76 3.61 -5.02
CA VAL A 167 16.37 4.70 -4.23
C VAL A 167 17.45 4.14 -3.30
N ARG A 168 17.17 3.05 -2.60
CA ARG A 168 18.13 2.41 -1.69
C ARG A 168 19.37 1.90 -2.42
N ASP A 169 19.19 1.28 -3.58
CA ASP A 169 20.31 0.78 -4.39
C ASP A 169 21.11 1.93 -5.02
N GLY A 170 20.43 3.00 -5.44
CA GLY A 170 21.07 4.25 -5.87
C GLY A 170 21.95 4.87 -4.79
N LEU A 171 21.49 4.90 -3.53
CA LEU A 171 22.29 5.38 -2.41
C LEU A 171 23.53 4.51 -2.14
N LYS A 172 23.41 3.19 -2.27
CA LYS A 172 24.59 2.29 -2.14
C LYS A 172 25.60 2.52 -3.26
N ALA A 173 25.14 2.67 -4.50
CA ALA A 173 26.00 2.94 -5.64
C ALA A 173 26.76 4.26 -5.49
N LEU A 174 26.12 5.29 -4.91
CA LEU A 174 26.80 6.55 -4.58
C LEU A 174 27.87 6.37 -3.50
N ASP A 175 27.60 5.59 -2.45
CA ASP A 175 28.60 5.27 -1.43
C ASP A 175 29.83 4.57 -2.04
N ASP A 176 29.60 3.62 -2.95
CA ASP A 176 30.66 2.84 -3.60
C ASP A 176 31.49 3.72 -4.54
N GLN A 177 30.85 4.57 -5.36
CA GLN A 177 31.56 5.56 -6.18
C GLN A 177 32.39 6.53 -5.34
N ALA A 178 31.88 6.97 -4.19
CA ALA A 178 32.61 7.85 -3.28
C ALA A 178 33.83 7.15 -2.65
N ARG A 179 33.74 5.84 -2.38
CA ARG A 179 34.87 5.05 -1.87
C ARG A 179 35.95 4.85 -2.93
N GLU A 180 35.56 4.54 -4.17
CA GLU A 180 36.49 4.37 -5.29
C GLU A 180 37.23 5.67 -5.63
N ALA A 181 36.60 6.83 -5.46
CA ALA A 181 37.25 8.12 -5.71
C ALA A 181 38.33 8.51 -4.68
N VAL A 182 38.38 7.82 -3.53
CA VAL A 182 39.30 8.12 -2.41
C VAL A 182 40.42 7.09 -2.28
N GLY A 183 40.29 5.91 -2.91
CA GLY A 183 41.29 4.83 -2.93
C GLY A 183 42.27 4.94 -4.09
#